data_AF-A0A7W0UJV8-F1
#
_entry.id   AF-A0A7W0UJV8-F1
#
_cell.length_a   1.000
_cell.length_b   1.000
_cell.length_c   1.000
_cell.angle_alpha   90.00
_cell.angle_beta   90.00
_cell.angle_gamma   90.00
#
_symmetry.space_group_name_H-M   'P 1'
#
loop_
_entity.id
_entity.type
_entity.pdbx_description
1 polymer ?
#
loop_
_entity_poly.entity_id
_entity_poly.type
_entity_poly.pdbx_seq_one_letter_code
_entity_poly.pdbx_strand_id
1 'polypeptide(L)'
;MDEVAEVSDELMERYLEGDDISHEETVTALKTGVTEGHLFPVTCGAATRNVGIDRLLDAFVEDLPSPAKKGAIELDGVTLEPDESKDMVAFVFKTLADPYAGRINLFRVYQGVITHDSHVYNCRTHNKERVGQLLVPQGKESGHVDECGPGDIAAVAKLKETHAGDVLASKDLEVPLGLPDMPRPVMAFAIEPKTKGDDEKVGTALRRLQEEDPTIDFHRDDQTGEQILAGITQIHVEVIVDRMKERFGAEVELHQPHVPYREAIKTGAKAHARYKKQTGGRGQFADCHIEIEPVASGVGFEFQNAIKGGVIPGGFIPAVEKGVVEAMRSGVVAGYPVQDVKVRLFDGQHHSVDSSEMAFKIAGSMAFKDAMENAQPVLMEPIMSVTVAVPE
;
A
#
# COMPACT_ATOMS: atom_id res chain seq x y z
N MET A 1 -9.48 3.39 46.00
CA MET A 1 -9.97 4.61 46.67
C MET A 1 -8.98 5.72 46.37
N ASP A 2 -7.71 5.60 46.79
CA ASP A 2 -6.64 6.57 46.47
C ASP A 2 -6.64 6.99 44.98
N GLU A 3 -6.47 6.05 44.05
CA GLU A 3 -6.48 6.31 42.60
C GLU A 3 -7.81 6.85 42.05
N VAL A 4 -8.93 6.56 42.73
CA VAL A 4 -10.27 7.01 42.28
C VAL A 4 -10.55 8.44 42.77
N ALA A 5 -10.01 8.80 43.93
CA ALA A 5 -10.09 10.15 44.47
C ALA A 5 -9.24 11.14 43.65
N GLU A 6 -8.15 10.68 43.02
CA GLU A 6 -7.32 11.49 42.11
C GLU A 6 -8.05 12.01 40.87
N VAL A 7 -9.19 11.41 40.50
CA VAL A 7 -9.99 11.85 39.34
C VAL A 7 -10.71 13.18 39.59
N SER A 8 -10.84 13.62 40.86
CA SER A 8 -11.53 14.86 41.19
C SER A 8 -10.93 15.52 42.43
N ASP A 9 -10.50 16.78 42.29
CA ASP A 9 -9.94 17.59 43.38
C ASP A 9 -10.86 17.64 44.62
N GLU A 10 -12.18 17.69 44.40
CA GLU A 10 -13.18 17.71 45.47
C GLU A 10 -13.27 16.37 46.23
N LEU A 11 -13.20 15.24 45.50
CA LEU A 11 -13.16 13.91 46.11
C LEU A 11 -11.85 13.65 46.84
N MET A 12 -10.72 14.14 46.31
CA MET A 12 -9.42 14.08 46.97
C MET A 12 -9.40 14.88 48.27
N GLU A 13 -9.92 16.12 48.26
CA GLU A 13 -9.98 16.96 49.46
C GLU A 13 -10.79 16.28 50.58
N ARG A 14 -12.00 15.81 50.28
CA ARG A 14 -12.84 15.06 51.23
C ARG A 14 -12.18 13.77 51.72
N TYR A 15 -11.49 13.05 50.85
CA TYR A 15 -10.75 11.83 51.22
C TYR A 15 -9.62 12.12 52.22
N LEU A 16 -8.86 13.19 52.00
CA LEU A 16 -7.76 13.61 52.88
C LEU A 16 -8.25 14.14 54.23
N GLU A 17 -9.43 14.75 54.26
CA GLU A 17 -10.10 15.19 55.49
C GLU A 17 -10.73 14.04 56.30
N GLY A 18 -10.80 12.84 55.72
CA GLY A 18 -11.32 11.64 56.38
C GLY A 18 -12.83 11.51 56.33
N ASP A 19 -13.49 12.18 55.38
CA ASP A 19 -14.93 12.07 55.16
C ASP A 19 -15.32 10.70 54.59
N ASP A 20 -16.52 10.23 54.93
CA ASP A 20 -17.11 9.04 54.30
C ASP A 20 -17.52 9.35 52.85
N ILE A 21 -16.89 8.67 51.90
CA ILE A 21 -17.24 8.71 50.47
C ILE A 21 -18.21 7.57 50.18
N SER A 22 -19.35 7.89 49.58
CA SER A 22 -20.36 6.88 49.26
C SER A 22 -19.91 5.97 48.11
N HIS A 23 -20.53 4.79 48.04
CA HIS A 23 -20.33 3.86 46.94
C HIS A 23 -20.71 4.47 45.58
N GLU A 24 -21.77 5.27 45.53
CA GLU A 24 -22.25 5.92 44.30
C GLU A 24 -21.27 6.98 43.78
N GLU A 25 -20.69 7.78 44.69
CA GLU A 25 -19.62 8.74 44.35
C GLU A 25 -18.39 8.01 43.83
N THR A 26 -18.00 6.90 44.47
CA THR A 26 -16.86 6.07 44.05
C THR A 26 -17.07 5.51 42.64
N VAL A 27 -18.24 4.96 42.35
CA VAL A 27 -18.59 4.41 41.03
C VAL A 27 -18.63 5.51 39.97
N THR A 28 -19.11 6.70 40.33
CA THR A 28 -19.15 7.84 39.41
C THR A 28 -17.75 8.34 39.08
N ALA A 29 -16.88 8.50 40.07
CA ALA A 29 -15.49 8.89 39.88
C ALA A 29 -14.71 7.85 39.07
N LEU A 30 -14.92 6.56 39.36
CA LEU A 30 -14.35 5.47 38.56
C LEU A 30 -14.79 5.59 37.10
N LYS A 31 -16.08 5.75 36.82
CA LYS A 31 -16.60 5.92 35.45
C LYS A 31 -15.95 7.11 34.74
N THR A 32 -15.81 8.24 35.41
CA THR A 32 -15.15 9.43 34.85
C THR A 32 -13.70 9.12 34.50
N GLY A 33 -12.93 8.58 35.44
CA GLY A 33 -11.52 8.25 35.23
C GLY A 33 -11.30 7.20 34.14
N VAL A 34 -12.22 6.24 34.00
CA VAL A 34 -12.21 5.26 32.90
C VAL A 34 -12.57 5.92 31.55
N THR A 35 -13.54 6.83 31.55
CA THR A 35 -13.97 7.55 30.34
C THR A 35 -12.86 8.44 29.78
N GLU A 36 -12.09 9.08 30.65
CA GLU A 36 -10.99 9.98 30.32
C GLU A 36 -9.67 9.24 30.05
N GLY A 37 -9.60 7.93 30.35
CA GLY A 37 -8.41 7.10 30.13
C GLY A 37 -7.34 7.26 31.22
N HIS A 38 -7.71 7.77 32.39
CA HIS A 38 -6.85 7.87 33.57
C HIS A 38 -6.82 6.56 34.37
N LEU A 39 -7.94 5.81 34.38
CA LEU A 39 -8.08 4.55 35.11
C LEU A 39 -8.40 3.38 34.18
N PHE A 40 -7.81 2.22 34.47
CA PHE A 40 -8.02 0.98 33.72
C PHE A 40 -8.43 -0.15 34.69
N PRO A 41 -9.73 -0.46 34.83
CA PRO A 41 -10.21 -1.44 35.80
C PRO A 41 -9.70 -2.84 35.47
N VAL A 42 -9.23 -3.56 36.49
CA VAL A 42 -8.73 -4.94 36.33
C VAL A 42 -9.76 -5.91 36.89
N THR A 43 -10.24 -6.80 36.03
CA THR A 43 -11.11 -7.93 36.40
C THR A 43 -10.34 -9.25 36.28
N CYS A 44 -10.79 -10.29 36.98
CA CYS A 44 -10.18 -11.62 36.93
C CYS A 44 -11.22 -12.70 36.62
N GLY A 45 -10.83 -13.69 35.83
CA GLY A 45 -11.70 -14.81 35.48
C GLY A 45 -10.96 -15.91 34.73
N ALA A 46 -11.66 -17.02 34.48
CA ALA A 46 -11.16 -18.14 33.68
C ALA A 46 -12.21 -18.50 32.62
N ALA A 47 -12.06 -17.93 31.42
CA ALA A 47 -13.00 -18.11 30.31
C ALA A 47 -13.19 -19.59 29.92
N THR A 48 -12.11 -20.38 29.88
CA THR A 48 -12.17 -21.82 29.57
C THR A 48 -12.95 -22.64 30.60
N ARG A 49 -13.19 -22.09 31.79
CA ARG A 49 -13.97 -22.71 32.87
C ARG A 49 -15.29 -21.97 33.13
N ASN A 50 -15.61 -20.94 32.34
CA ASN A 50 -16.75 -20.04 32.54
C ASN A 50 -16.83 -19.43 33.95
N VAL A 51 -15.68 -19.09 34.54
CA VAL A 51 -15.62 -18.47 35.88
C VAL A 51 -15.39 -16.97 35.74
N GLY A 52 -16.26 -16.14 36.32
CA GLY A 52 -16.11 -14.68 36.38
C GLY A 52 -16.53 -13.92 35.13
N ILE A 53 -17.11 -14.60 34.13
CA ILE A 53 -17.55 -13.96 32.87
C ILE A 53 -18.81 -13.12 33.07
N ASP A 54 -19.73 -13.59 33.91
CA ASP A 54 -20.89 -12.82 34.37
C ASP A 54 -20.45 -11.48 34.99
N ARG A 55 -19.46 -11.54 35.90
CA ARG A 55 -18.90 -10.35 36.55
C ARG A 55 -18.17 -9.41 35.61
N LEU A 56 -17.49 -9.95 34.61
CA LEU A 56 -16.87 -9.15 33.55
C LEU A 56 -17.93 -8.41 32.72
N LEU A 57 -19.04 -9.08 32.38
CA LEU A 57 -20.14 -8.46 31.64
C LEU A 57 -20.84 -7.38 32.46
N ASP A 58 -21.07 -7.64 33.76
CA ASP A 58 -21.60 -6.63 34.69
C ASP A 58 -20.67 -5.40 34.74
N ALA A 59 -19.36 -5.62 34.86
CA ALA A 59 -18.36 -4.55 34.83
C ALA A 59 -18.35 -3.75 33.50
N PHE A 60 -18.67 -4.36 32.35
CA PHE A 60 -18.81 -3.60 31.11
C PHE A 60 -20.00 -2.64 31.12
N VAL A 61 -21.10 -3.01 31.77
CA VAL A 61 -22.28 -2.14 31.90
C VAL A 61 -22.06 -1.10 33.01
N GLU A 62 -21.43 -1.51 34.10
CA GLU A 62 -21.23 -0.68 35.28
C GLU A 62 -20.03 0.26 35.14
N ASP A 63 -18.90 -0.13 34.56
CA ASP A 63 -17.65 0.63 34.66
C ASP A 63 -17.21 1.32 33.37
N LEU A 64 -17.71 0.89 32.20
CA LEU A 64 -17.31 1.49 30.90
C LEU A 64 -18.22 2.65 30.47
N PRO A 65 -17.68 3.63 29.72
CA PRO A 65 -18.46 4.74 29.19
C PRO A 65 -19.48 4.28 28.15
N SER A 66 -20.70 4.81 28.24
CA SER A 66 -21.61 4.83 27.09
C SER A 66 -21.15 5.88 26.07
N PRO A 67 -21.46 5.70 24.77
CA PRO A 67 -21.16 6.72 23.76
C PRO A 67 -21.72 8.11 24.13
N ALA A 68 -22.89 8.17 24.79
CA ALA A 68 -23.48 9.41 25.28
C ALA A 68 -22.61 10.11 26.35
N LYS A 69 -21.92 9.35 27.22
CA LYS A 69 -21.02 9.90 28.24
C LYS A 69 -19.69 10.40 27.68
N LYS A 70 -19.23 9.81 26.58
CA LYS A 70 -17.99 10.27 25.91
C LYS A 70 -18.12 11.69 25.36
N GLY A 71 -19.35 12.13 25.05
CA GLY A 71 -19.62 13.49 24.59
C GLY A 71 -19.16 13.76 23.16
N ALA A 72 -18.98 15.04 22.86
CA ALA A 72 -18.58 15.49 21.53
C ALA A 72 -17.14 15.10 21.19
N ILE A 73 -16.87 14.91 19.91
CA ILE A 73 -15.51 14.70 19.39
C ILE A 73 -15.10 15.97 18.66
N GLU A 74 -14.02 16.57 19.13
CA GLU A 74 -13.36 17.68 18.46
C GLU A 74 -12.37 17.14 17.44
N LEU A 75 -12.59 17.48 16.18
CA LEU A 75 -11.67 17.25 15.07
C LEU A 75 -11.19 18.61 14.54
N ASP A 76 -10.14 18.63 13.72
CA ASP A 76 -9.56 19.86 13.17
C ASP A 76 -10.60 20.75 12.46
N GLY A 77 -11.21 21.67 13.22
CA GLY A 77 -12.27 22.58 12.76
C GLY A 77 -13.69 22.00 12.69
N VAL A 78 -13.94 20.76 13.14
CA VAL A 78 -15.26 20.11 13.09
C VAL A 78 -15.57 19.43 14.42
N THR A 79 -16.69 19.82 15.04
CA THR A 79 -17.21 19.18 16.25
C THR A 79 -18.33 18.23 15.88
N LEU A 80 -18.21 16.95 16.27
CA LEU A 80 -19.27 15.95 16.13
C LEU A 80 -19.92 15.68 17.49
N GLU A 81 -21.21 15.93 17.62
CA GLU A 81 -21.94 15.74 18.88
C GLU A 81 -22.92 14.57 18.78
N PRO A 82 -22.96 13.65 19.76
CA PRO A 82 -23.84 12.47 19.72
C PRO A 82 -25.31 12.84 19.98
N ASP A 83 -25.91 13.54 19.03
CA ASP A 83 -27.29 14.04 19.03
C ASP A 83 -28.01 13.54 17.76
N GLU A 84 -29.13 12.84 17.96
CA GLU A 84 -29.96 12.26 16.89
C GLU A 84 -30.61 13.32 15.99
N SER A 85 -30.81 14.54 16.48
CA SER A 85 -31.46 15.63 15.75
C SER A 85 -30.53 16.33 14.75
N LYS A 86 -29.22 16.08 14.83
CA LYS A 86 -28.22 16.67 13.95
C LYS A 86 -28.12 15.94 12.60
N ASP A 87 -27.43 16.57 11.67
CA ASP A 87 -27.10 15.97 10.38
C ASP A 87 -26.28 14.70 10.58
N MET A 88 -26.71 13.59 9.97
CA MET A 88 -26.07 12.29 10.15
C MET A 88 -24.62 12.31 9.67
N VAL A 89 -23.71 11.79 10.51
CA VAL A 89 -22.30 11.53 10.17
C VAL A 89 -21.92 10.16 10.74
N ALA A 90 -21.42 9.28 9.88
CA ALA A 90 -20.93 7.95 10.22
C ALA A 90 -19.56 7.70 9.60
N PHE A 91 -18.70 6.98 10.32
CA PHE A 91 -17.37 6.62 9.85
C PHE A 91 -17.31 5.13 9.54
N VAL A 92 -16.88 4.79 8.34
CA VAL A 92 -16.70 3.41 7.88
C VAL A 92 -15.32 2.95 8.32
N PHE A 93 -15.24 2.12 9.36
CA PHE A 93 -13.95 1.68 9.90
C PHE A 93 -13.49 0.35 9.30
N LYS A 94 -14.36 -0.41 8.64
CA LYS A 94 -14.03 -1.69 8.04
C LYS A 94 -14.92 -2.03 6.85
N THR A 95 -14.32 -2.54 5.79
CA THR A 95 -15.05 -3.10 4.65
C THR A 95 -14.73 -4.59 4.56
N LEU A 96 -15.75 -5.44 4.48
CA LEU A 96 -15.59 -6.87 4.25
C LEU A 96 -15.94 -7.19 2.79
N ALA A 97 -15.08 -7.97 2.13
CA ALA A 97 -15.31 -8.39 0.75
C ALA A 97 -16.03 -9.75 0.67
N ASP A 98 -17.31 -9.80 1.01
CA ASP A 98 -18.07 -11.05 1.01
C ASP A 98 -18.28 -11.62 -0.41
N PRO A 99 -18.05 -12.93 -0.66
CA PRO A 99 -18.24 -13.54 -1.98
C PRO A 99 -19.66 -13.45 -2.54
N TYR A 100 -20.68 -13.33 -1.70
CA TYR A 100 -22.09 -13.37 -2.08
C TYR A 100 -22.76 -11.99 -1.97
N ALA A 101 -22.55 -11.31 -0.85
CA ALA A 101 -23.12 -10.00 -0.56
C ALA A 101 -22.32 -8.84 -1.19
N GLY A 102 -21.10 -9.11 -1.68
CA GLY A 102 -20.18 -8.10 -2.19
C GLY A 102 -19.54 -7.32 -1.05
N ARG A 103 -19.53 -6.00 -1.15
CA ARG A 103 -18.97 -5.14 -0.09
C ARG A 103 -19.95 -5.01 1.06
N ILE A 104 -19.49 -5.32 2.28
CA ILE A 104 -20.20 -5.04 3.52
C ILE A 104 -19.39 -4.01 4.30
N ASN A 105 -19.92 -2.80 4.44
CA ASN A 105 -19.25 -1.70 5.13
C ASN A 105 -19.75 -1.62 6.57
N LEU A 106 -18.85 -1.83 7.53
CA LEU A 106 -19.10 -1.62 8.94
C LEU A 106 -18.77 -0.17 9.27
N PHE A 107 -19.70 0.47 9.97
CA PHE A 107 -19.59 1.88 10.30
C PHE A 107 -20.03 2.13 11.74
N ARG A 108 -19.54 3.24 12.28
CA ARG A 108 -19.98 3.80 13.56
C ARG A 108 -20.68 5.13 13.28
N VAL A 109 -21.86 5.32 13.84
CA VAL A 109 -22.56 6.62 13.77
C VAL A 109 -22.01 7.52 14.86
N TYR A 110 -21.62 8.74 14.51
CA TYR A 110 -21.14 9.75 15.47
C TYR A 110 -22.21 10.75 15.85
N GLN A 111 -23.05 11.15 14.90
CA GLN A 111 -24.17 12.07 15.12
C GLN A 111 -25.29 11.82 14.11
N GLY A 112 -26.49 12.29 14.42
CA GLY A 112 -27.69 12.06 13.63
C GLY A 112 -28.09 10.58 13.53
N VAL A 113 -29.06 10.30 12.67
CA VAL A 113 -29.62 8.94 12.50
C VAL A 113 -29.48 8.50 11.05
N ILE A 114 -29.00 7.28 10.84
CA ILE A 114 -29.02 6.61 9.53
C ILE A 114 -30.19 5.63 9.50
N THR A 115 -31.03 5.71 8.48
CA THR A 115 -32.22 4.87 8.32
C THR A 115 -32.11 4.01 7.07
N HIS A 116 -32.83 2.88 7.05
CA HIS A 116 -32.95 2.05 5.86
C HIS A 116 -33.55 2.86 4.69
N ASP A 117 -33.15 2.53 3.46
CA ASP A 117 -33.60 3.21 2.22
C ASP A 117 -33.31 4.73 2.14
N SER A 118 -32.48 5.25 3.05
CA SER A 118 -31.98 6.62 2.99
C SER A 118 -30.88 6.80 1.92
N HIS A 119 -30.55 8.06 1.64
CA HIS A 119 -29.40 8.41 0.79
C HIS A 119 -28.38 9.17 1.63
N VAL A 120 -27.12 8.81 1.46
CA VAL A 120 -25.98 9.42 2.14
C VAL A 120 -24.95 9.85 1.11
N TYR A 121 -24.10 10.79 1.46
CA TYR A 121 -22.93 11.18 0.68
C TYR A 121 -21.71 10.49 1.23
N ASN A 122 -20.88 9.96 0.34
CA ASN A 122 -19.51 9.61 0.68
C ASN A 122 -18.65 10.88 0.56
N CYS A 123 -18.18 11.41 1.68
CA CYS A 123 -17.45 12.69 1.74
C CYS A 123 -16.11 12.67 1.00
N ARG A 124 -15.51 11.50 0.76
CA ARG A 124 -14.26 11.38 -0.01
C ARG A 124 -14.52 11.41 -1.52
N THR A 125 -15.59 10.78 -2.00
CA THR A 125 -15.89 10.69 -3.44
C THR A 125 -16.89 11.74 -3.91
N HIS A 126 -17.53 12.47 -2.99
CA HIS A 126 -18.62 13.42 -3.23
C HIS A 126 -19.84 12.81 -3.95
N ASN A 127 -19.95 11.48 -3.92
CA ASN A 127 -21.02 10.75 -4.58
C ASN A 127 -22.11 10.32 -3.60
N LYS A 128 -23.35 10.28 -4.09
CA LYS A 128 -24.49 9.75 -3.34
C LYS A 128 -24.50 8.23 -3.36
N GLU A 129 -24.68 7.64 -2.19
CA GLU A 129 -24.87 6.23 -1.96
C GLU A 129 -26.27 5.97 -1.40
N ARG A 130 -26.93 4.91 -1.88
CA ARG A 130 -28.22 4.49 -1.33
C ARG A 130 -27.98 3.45 -0.25
N VAL A 131 -28.48 3.72 0.95
CA VAL A 131 -28.39 2.83 2.10
C VAL A 131 -29.45 1.74 1.95
N GLY A 132 -29.01 0.48 1.92
CA GLY A 132 -29.91 -0.67 1.90
C GLY A 132 -30.41 -1.04 3.30
N GLN A 133 -30.68 -2.33 3.51
CA GLN A 133 -30.98 -2.87 4.84
C GLN A 133 -29.78 -2.67 5.78
N LEU A 134 -30.02 -2.09 6.95
CA LEU A 134 -29.03 -2.00 8.02
C LEU A 134 -28.94 -3.34 8.75
N LEU A 135 -27.70 -3.76 9.00
CA LEU A 135 -27.35 -5.04 9.61
C LEU A 135 -26.66 -4.80 10.95
N VAL A 136 -27.02 -5.58 11.97
CA VAL A 136 -26.32 -5.60 13.26
C VAL A 136 -25.60 -6.94 13.39
N PRO A 137 -24.26 -6.98 13.20
CA PRO A 137 -23.52 -8.24 13.27
C PRO A 137 -23.45 -8.77 14.71
N GLN A 138 -23.84 -10.03 14.91
CA GLN A 138 -23.79 -10.73 16.19
C GLN A 138 -23.20 -12.12 16.02
N GLY A 139 -21.87 -12.21 16.18
CA GLY A 139 -21.14 -13.47 15.99
C GLY A 139 -21.27 -13.97 14.55
N LYS A 140 -21.93 -15.12 14.35
CA LYS A 140 -22.20 -15.70 13.02
C LYS A 140 -23.51 -15.23 12.39
N GLU A 141 -24.37 -14.59 13.17
CA GLU A 141 -25.68 -14.13 12.74
C GLU A 141 -25.65 -12.63 12.49
N SER A 142 -26.58 -12.13 11.70
CA SER A 142 -26.75 -10.69 11.47
C SER A 142 -28.22 -10.35 11.60
N GLY A 143 -28.53 -9.52 12.59
CA GLY A 143 -29.88 -8.96 12.77
C GLY A 143 -30.15 -7.82 11.78
N HIS A 144 -31.41 -7.42 11.69
CA HIS A 144 -31.85 -6.28 10.89
C HIS A 144 -32.43 -5.21 11.80
N VAL A 145 -32.14 -3.95 11.49
CA VAL A 145 -32.72 -2.77 12.16
C VAL A 145 -33.16 -1.75 11.11
N ASP A 146 -34.14 -0.92 11.46
CA ASP A 146 -34.67 0.10 10.56
C ASP A 146 -33.86 1.41 10.62
N GLU A 147 -33.19 1.65 11.75
CA GLU A 147 -32.38 2.83 12.01
C GLU A 147 -31.21 2.56 12.96
N CYS A 148 -30.17 3.39 12.90
CA CYS A 148 -29.05 3.42 13.83
C CYS A 148 -28.74 4.88 14.23
N GLY A 149 -28.60 5.12 15.52
CA GLY A 149 -28.33 6.44 16.10
C GLY A 149 -26.89 6.62 16.57
N PRO A 150 -26.54 7.77 17.15
CA PRO A 150 -25.20 8.07 17.62
C PRO A 150 -24.67 7.03 18.61
N GLY A 151 -23.46 6.52 18.34
CA GLY A 151 -22.82 5.48 19.14
C GLY A 151 -23.04 4.06 18.64
N ASP A 152 -24.06 3.82 17.79
CA ASP A 152 -24.31 2.51 17.23
C ASP A 152 -23.22 2.10 16.22
N ILE A 153 -22.96 0.79 16.20
CA ILE A 153 -22.13 0.13 15.21
C ILE A 153 -23.02 -0.80 14.39
N ALA A 154 -23.04 -0.58 13.09
CA ALA A 154 -23.86 -1.35 12.17
C ALA A 154 -23.09 -1.61 10.86
N ALA A 155 -23.72 -2.36 9.97
CA ALA A 155 -23.19 -2.66 8.66
C ALA A 155 -24.23 -2.44 7.57
N VAL A 156 -23.76 -2.09 6.38
CA VAL A 156 -24.59 -1.97 5.17
C VAL A 156 -23.88 -2.63 4.01
N ALA A 157 -24.61 -3.46 3.26
CA ALA A 157 -24.10 -4.13 2.09
C ALA A 157 -24.32 -3.30 0.82
N LYS A 158 -23.49 -3.54 -0.20
CA LYS A 158 -23.67 -3.07 -1.59
C LYS A 158 -23.59 -1.56 -1.80
N LEU A 159 -22.88 -0.82 -0.93
CA LEU A 159 -22.41 0.52 -1.31
C LEU A 159 -21.36 0.40 -2.41
N LYS A 160 -21.39 1.31 -3.38
CA LYS A 160 -20.65 1.16 -4.64
C LYS A 160 -19.18 1.57 -4.52
N GLU A 161 -18.92 2.70 -3.88
CA GLU A 161 -17.61 3.37 -3.87
C GLU A 161 -17.04 3.54 -2.46
N THR A 162 -17.80 3.14 -1.46
CA THR A 162 -17.43 3.27 -0.05
C THR A 162 -16.42 2.21 0.37
N HIS A 163 -15.39 2.63 1.10
CA HIS A 163 -14.31 1.80 1.67
C HIS A 163 -14.05 2.17 3.14
N ALA A 164 -13.23 1.38 3.82
CA ALA A 164 -12.72 1.71 5.14
C ALA A 164 -11.93 3.02 5.12
N GLY A 165 -12.17 3.88 6.12
CA GLY A 165 -11.66 5.24 6.18
C GLY A 165 -12.61 6.31 5.65
N ASP A 166 -13.69 5.92 4.96
CA ASP A 166 -14.64 6.88 4.41
C ASP A 166 -15.61 7.40 5.48
N VAL A 167 -16.06 8.65 5.28
CA VAL A 167 -17.16 9.24 6.05
C VAL A 167 -18.43 9.25 5.19
N LEU A 168 -19.52 8.76 5.78
CA LEU A 168 -20.87 8.84 5.23
C LEU A 168 -21.64 9.94 5.96
N ALA A 169 -22.27 10.85 5.23
CA ALA A 169 -23.01 11.95 5.83
C ALA A 169 -24.34 12.26 5.12
N SER A 170 -25.29 12.91 5.78
CA SER A 170 -26.58 13.31 5.17
C SER A 170 -26.41 14.35 4.05
N LYS A 171 -25.33 15.14 4.11
CA LYS A 171 -24.93 16.15 3.12
C LYS A 171 -23.43 16.03 2.87
N ASP A 172 -22.97 16.54 1.74
CA ASP A 172 -21.54 16.58 1.42
C ASP A 172 -20.81 17.52 2.40
N LEU A 173 -19.81 16.99 3.11
CA LEU A 173 -19.08 17.66 4.19
C LEU A 173 -17.61 17.26 4.18
N GLU A 174 -16.74 18.19 4.55
CA GLU A 174 -15.36 17.89 4.88
C GLU A 174 -15.27 17.54 6.37
N VAL A 175 -15.09 16.26 6.67
CA VAL A 175 -14.90 15.77 8.03
C VAL A 175 -13.53 15.09 8.09
N PRO A 176 -12.57 15.59 8.87
CA PRO A 176 -11.20 15.05 8.91
C PRO A 176 -11.12 13.77 9.77
N LEU A 177 -11.90 12.76 9.39
CA LEU A 177 -11.81 11.39 9.92
C LEU A 177 -11.17 10.51 8.85
N GLY A 178 -10.22 9.68 9.27
CA GLY A 178 -9.53 8.74 8.39
C GLY A 178 -9.03 7.53 9.17
N LEU A 179 -8.51 6.55 8.43
CA LEU A 179 -7.79 5.45 9.06
C LEU A 179 -6.50 5.99 9.70
N PRO A 180 -6.08 5.41 10.85
CA PRO A 180 -4.78 5.72 11.42
C PRO A 180 -3.66 5.31 10.45
N ASP A 181 -2.47 5.86 10.65
CA ASP A 181 -1.28 5.45 9.91
C ASP A 181 -1.05 3.95 10.08
N MET A 182 -1.20 3.23 8.98
CA MET A 182 -1.07 1.79 8.96
C MET A 182 0.40 1.38 8.85
N PRO A 183 0.81 0.28 9.49
CA PRO A 183 2.18 -0.23 9.36
C PRO A 183 2.44 -0.63 7.91
N ARG A 184 3.67 -0.37 7.44
CA ARG A 184 4.09 -0.80 6.10
C ARG A 184 4.33 -2.32 6.09
N PRO A 185 4.04 -3.00 4.97
CA PRO A 185 4.47 -4.37 4.76
C PRO A 185 5.99 -4.50 4.91
N VAL A 186 6.46 -5.55 5.58
CA VAL A 186 7.90 -5.82 5.76
C VAL A 186 8.33 -7.20 5.25
N MET A 187 7.38 -8.07 4.91
CA MET A 187 7.65 -9.39 4.33
C MET A 187 7.01 -9.48 2.96
N ALA A 188 7.80 -9.79 1.94
CA ALA A 188 7.38 -9.88 0.55
C ALA A 188 7.72 -11.25 -0.04
N PHE A 189 6.80 -11.79 -0.84
CA PHE A 189 6.94 -13.05 -1.55
C PHE A 189 6.57 -12.87 -3.01
N ALA A 190 7.28 -13.56 -3.90
CA ALA A 190 6.82 -13.73 -5.27
C ALA A 190 5.68 -14.77 -5.26
N ILE A 191 4.61 -14.50 -6.00
CA ILE A 191 3.47 -15.40 -6.11
C ILE A 191 3.37 -15.95 -7.53
N GLU A 192 3.12 -17.26 -7.65
CA GLU A 192 2.83 -17.90 -8.93
C GLU A 192 1.47 -18.63 -8.85
N PRO A 193 0.51 -18.36 -9.76
CA PRO A 193 -0.74 -19.10 -9.81
C PRO A 193 -0.49 -20.58 -10.15
N LYS A 194 -1.11 -21.50 -9.40
CA LYS A 194 -0.93 -22.96 -9.65
C LYS A 194 -1.44 -23.40 -11.01
N THR A 195 -2.46 -22.72 -11.53
CA THR A 195 -3.03 -22.99 -12.85
C THR A 195 -3.23 -21.71 -13.64
N LYS A 196 -3.23 -21.80 -14.99
CA LYS A 196 -3.47 -20.65 -15.87
C LYS A 196 -4.84 -19.99 -15.66
N GLY A 197 -5.83 -20.73 -15.16
CA GLY A 197 -7.16 -20.20 -14.84
C GLY A 197 -7.21 -19.41 -13.53
N ASP A 198 -6.17 -19.48 -12.71
CA ASP A 198 -6.12 -18.78 -11.42
C ASP A 198 -5.51 -17.38 -11.53
N ASP A 199 -4.75 -17.06 -12.58
CA ASP A 199 -4.09 -15.75 -12.75
C ASP A 199 -5.10 -14.57 -12.71
N GLU A 200 -6.21 -14.67 -13.44
CA GLU A 200 -7.28 -13.65 -13.41
C GLU A 200 -8.02 -13.60 -12.06
N LYS A 201 -8.18 -14.75 -11.41
CA LYS A 201 -8.81 -14.84 -10.08
C LYS A 201 -7.93 -14.23 -9.01
N VAL A 202 -6.62 -14.45 -9.06
CA VAL A 202 -5.62 -13.93 -8.11
C VAL A 202 -5.68 -12.41 -8.07
N GLY A 203 -5.58 -11.76 -9.24
CA GLY A 203 -5.65 -10.30 -9.30
C GLY A 203 -6.97 -9.75 -8.77
N THR A 204 -8.09 -10.44 -9.03
CA THR A 204 -9.41 -10.02 -8.53
C THR A 204 -9.57 -10.24 -7.03
N ALA A 205 -9.10 -11.39 -6.52
CA ALA A 205 -9.14 -11.73 -5.10
C ALA A 205 -8.27 -10.79 -4.27
N LEU A 206 -7.04 -10.50 -4.72
CA LEU A 206 -6.14 -9.58 -4.03
C LEU A 206 -6.69 -8.16 -3.98
N ARG A 207 -7.25 -7.64 -5.08
CA ARG A 207 -7.93 -6.34 -5.06
C ARG A 207 -9.07 -6.29 -4.03
N ARG A 208 -9.86 -7.36 -3.94
CA ARG A 208 -10.95 -7.48 -2.95
C ARG A 208 -10.42 -7.56 -1.52
N LEU A 209 -9.32 -8.27 -1.29
CA LEU A 209 -8.71 -8.36 0.02
C LEU A 209 -8.01 -7.05 0.43
N GLN A 210 -7.43 -6.30 -0.52
CA GLN A 210 -6.89 -4.96 -0.30
C GLN A 210 -7.96 -3.95 0.11
N GLU A 211 -9.21 -4.10 -0.36
CA GLU A 211 -10.35 -3.30 0.12
C GLU A 211 -10.65 -3.56 1.62
N GLU A 212 -10.37 -4.78 2.10
CA GLU A 212 -10.61 -5.21 3.49
C GLU A 212 -9.41 -4.91 4.40
N ASP A 213 -8.20 -5.05 3.88
CA ASP A 213 -6.95 -4.83 4.57
C ASP A 213 -6.00 -3.94 3.73
N PRO A 214 -5.88 -2.64 4.09
CA PRO A 214 -5.05 -1.70 3.36
C PRO A 214 -3.54 -1.91 3.57
N THR A 215 -3.15 -2.87 4.43
CA THR A 215 -1.74 -3.22 4.67
C THR A 215 -1.23 -4.28 3.69
N ILE A 216 -2.09 -4.78 2.80
CA ILE A 216 -1.71 -5.71 1.74
C ILE A 216 -1.14 -4.91 0.56
N ASP A 217 0.14 -5.14 0.26
CA ASP A 217 0.76 -4.62 -0.95
C ASP A 217 0.84 -5.72 -2.01
N PHE A 218 0.33 -5.42 -3.19
CA PHE A 218 0.37 -6.30 -4.34
C PHE A 218 0.75 -5.49 -5.57
N HIS A 219 1.91 -5.78 -6.12
CA HIS A 219 2.44 -5.10 -7.29
C HIS A 219 3.24 -6.07 -8.17
N ARG A 220 3.54 -5.65 -9.39
CA ARG A 220 4.47 -6.37 -10.26
C ARG A 220 5.82 -5.69 -10.19
N ASP A 221 6.87 -6.44 -9.94
CA ASP A 221 8.23 -5.92 -10.02
C ASP A 221 8.63 -5.70 -11.48
N ASP A 222 9.02 -4.48 -11.83
CA ASP A 222 9.30 -4.08 -13.22
C ASP A 222 10.56 -4.74 -13.80
N GLN A 223 11.50 -5.19 -12.96
CA GLN A 223 12.79 -5.72 -13.42
C GLN A 223 12.74 -7.24 -13.60
N THR A 224 12.20 -7.94 -12.61
CA THR A 224 12.05 -9.40 -12.61
C THR A 224 10.79 -9.85 -13.33
N GLY A 225 9.77 -8.97 -13.41
CA GLY A 225 8.46 -9.27 -13.97
C GLY A 225 7.56 -10.09 -13.04
N GLU A 226 8.02 -10.40 -11.83
CA GLU A 226 7.31 -11.20 -10.83
C GLU A 226 6.14 -10.43 -10.22
N GLN A 227 5.09 -11.16 -9.84
CA GLN A 227 4.03 -10.63 -9.01
C GLN A 227 4.46 -10.75 -7.55
N ILE A 228 4.54 -9.62 -6.85
CA ILE A 228 4.98 -9.54 -5.46
C ILE A 228 3.77 -9.31 -4.57
N LEU A 229 3.60 -10.17 -3.58
CA LEU A 229 2.64 -10.02 -2.49
C LEU A 229 3.40 -9.74 -1.19
N ALA A 230 3.12 -8.63 -0.55
CA ALA A 230 3.73 -8.24 0.71
C ALA A 230 2.71 -7.97 1.81
N GLY A 231 3.09 -8.34 3.04
CA GLY A 231 2.32 -8.11 4.25
C GLY A 231 3.21 -7.76 5.44
N ILE A 232 2.56 -7.42 6.56
CA ILE A 232 3.23 -7.06 7.83
C ILE A 232 4.09 -8.21 8.38
N THR A 233 3.70 -9.47 8.16
CA THR A 233 4.46 -10.63 8.63
C THR A 233 4.32 -11.79 7.64
N GLN A 234 5.15 -12.82 7.79
CA GLN A 234 4.99 -14.07 7.03
C GLN A 234 3.61 -14.71 7.27
N ILE A 235 3.18 -14.80 8.53
CA ILE A 235 1.85 -15.36 8.88
C ILE A 235 0.74 -14.54 8.23
N HIS A 236 0.90 -13.21 8.15
CA HIS A 236 -0.07 -12.37 7.46
C HIS A 236 -0.20 -12.77 5.98
N VAL A 237 0.92 -12.95 5.27
CA VAL A 237 0.90 -13.40 3.87
C VAL A 237 0.26 -14.79 3.72
N GLU A 238 0.57 -15.73 4.61
CA GLU A 238 -0.03 -17.06 4.62
C GLU A 238 -1.56 -17.00 4.79
N VAL A 239 -2.06 -16.17 5.72
CA VAL A 239 -3.50 -15.95 5.91
C VAL A 239 -4.16 -15.30 4.69
N ILE A 240 -3.47 -14.40 3.99
CA ILE A 240 -3.98 -13.80 2.74
C ILE A 240 -4.15 -14.90 1.67
N VAL A 241 -3.14 -15.73 1.47
CA VAL A 241 -3.18 -16.84 0.50
C VAL A 241 -4.30 -17.83 0.84
N ASP A 242 -4.44 -18.20 2.11
CA ASP A 242 -5.51 -19.10 2.55
C ASP A 242 -6.90 -18.47 2.32
N ARG A 243 -7.08 -17.18 2.63
CA ARG A 243 -8.33 -16.47 2.33
C ARG A 243 -8.63 -16.40 0.84
N MET A 244 -7.62 -16.20 -0.01
CA MET A 244 -7.78 -16.22 -1.46
C MET A 244 -8.29 -17.59 -1.94
N LYS A 245 -7.70 -18.66 -1.42
CA LYS A 245 -8.10 -20.03 -1.73
C LYS A 245 -9.51 -20.33 -1.24
N GLU A 246 -9.81 -20.05 0.02
CA GLU A 246 -11.11 -20.38 0.63
C GLU A 246 -12.28 -19.56 0.07
N ARG A 247 -12.10 -18.25 -0.12
CA ARG A 247 -13.19 -17.34 -0.51
C ARG A 247 -13.34 -17.18 -2.02
N PHE A 248 -12.24 -17.29 -2.77
CA PHE A 248 -12.22 -16.97 -4.20
C PHE A 248 -11.73 -18.13 -5.07
N GLY A 249 -11.32 -19.25 -4.48
CA GLY A 249 -10.84 -20.42 -5.22
C GLY A 249 -9.60 -20.12 -6.07
N ALA A 250 -8.77 -19.18 -5.62
CA ALA A 250 -7.52 -18.79 -6.26
C ALA A 250 -6.34 -19.39 -5.47
N GLU A 251 -5.60 -20.31 -6.08
CA GLU A 251 -4.44 -20.94 -5.45
C GLU A 251 -3.13 -20.40 -6.04
N VAL A 252 -2.22 -20.04 -5.15
CA VAL A 252 -0.87 -19.57 -5.50
C VAL A 252 0.18 -20.35 -4.73
N GLU A 253 1.39 -20.38 -5.28
CA GLU A 253 2.61 -20.80 -4.60
C GLU A 253 3.43 -19.57 -4.22
N LEU A 254 4.06 -19.64 -3.04
CA LEU A 254 4.91 -18.58 -2.51
C LEU A 254 6.38 -18.92 -2.77
N HIS A 255 7.10 -17.97 -3.34
CA HIS A 255 8.54 -18.08 -3.60
C HIS A 255 9.27 -16.87 -3.01
N GLN A 256 10.57 -17.06 -2.75
CA GLN A 256 11.43 -15.94 -2.44
C GLN A 256 11.54 -15.05 -3.69
N PRO A 257 11.30 -13.73 -3.58
CA PRO A 257 11.46 -12.81 -4.70
C PRO A 257 12.87 -12.86 -5.27
N HIS A 258 12.99 -12.81 -6.60
CA HIS A 258 14.28 -12.72 -7.24
C HIS A 258 14.94 -11.38 -6.93
N VAL A 259 16.27 -11.42 -6.77
CA VAL A 259 17.06 -10.21 -6.58
C VAL A 259 17.13 -9.45 -7.92
N PRO A 260 16.76 -8.16 -7.97
CA PRO A 260 16.85 -7.35 -9.18
C PRO A 260 18.31 -6.94 -9.45
N TYR A 261 19.10 -7.89 -9.93
CA TYR A 261 20.51 -7.67 -10.28
C TYR A 261 20.66 -6.68 -11.44
N ARG A 262 21.82 -6.04 -11.51
CA ARG A 262 22.25 -5.16 -12.60
C ARG A 262 23.65 -5.53 -13.06
N GLU A 263 24.09 -4.96 -14.17
CA GLU A 263 25.46 -5.10 -14.67
C GLU A 263 26.16 -3.74 -14.73
N ALA A 264 27.47 -3.73 -14.56
CA ALA A 264 28.32 -2.55 -14.72
C ALA A 264 29.69 -2.95 -15.31
N ILE A 265 30.56 -1.99 -15.60
CA ILE A 265 31.92 -2.23 -16.08
C ILE A 265 32.97 -1.76 -15.07
N LYS A 266 34.15 -2.38 -15.09
CA LYS A 266 35.29 -1.96 -14.24
C LYS A 266 36.31 -1.10 -14.97
N THR A 267 36.43 -1.27 -16.28
CA THR A 267 37.45 -0.61 -17.09
C THR A 267 36.84 -0.02 -18.34
N GLY A 268 37.44 1.04 -18.87
CA GLY A 268 37.01 1.57 -20.16
C GLY A 268 37.42 0.67 -21.32
N ALA A 269 36.60 0.64 -22.38
CA ALA A 269 36.86 -0.11 -23.60
C ALA A 269 36.42 0.66 -24.84
N LYS A 270 37.12 0.45 -25.95
CA LYS A 270 36.77 0.99 -27.26
C LYS A 270 36.27 -0.13 -28.15
N ALA A 271 35.20 0.13 -28.87
CA ALA A 271 34.68 -0.78 -29.88
C ALA A 271 34.21 -0.02 -31.10
N HIS A 272 34.08 -0.75 -32.19
CA HIS A 272 33.47 -0.25 -33.40
C HIS A 272 32.55 -1.30 -33.99
N ALA A 273 31.43 -0.87 -34.55
CA ALA A 273 30.54 -1.78 -35.26
C ALA A 273 30.02 -1.15 -36.54
N ARG A 274 30.24 -1.90 -37.62
CA ARG A 274 29.77 -1.59 -38.96
C ARG A 274 28.59 -2.48 -39.33
N TYR A 275 27.45 -1.86 -39.57
CA TYR A 275 26.27 -2.52 -40.07
C TYR A 275 26.09 -2.22 -41.57
N LYS A 276 26.36 -3.22 -42.41
CA LYS A 276 26.19 -3.14 -43.87
C LYS A 276 25.30 -4.28 -44.34
N LYS A 277 24.08 -3.96 -44.79
CA LYS A 277 23.12 -4.93 -45.33
C LYS A 277 22.59 -4.48 -46.67
N GLN A 278 22.70 -5.35 -47.67
CA GLN A 278 22.18 -5.12 -49.01
C GLN A 278 21.14 -6.21 -49.31
N THR A 279 19.92 -6.00 -48.82
CA THR A 279 18.73 -6.69 -49.29
C THR A 279 18.25 -6.01 -50.57
N GLY A 280 17.54 -6.71 -51.47
CA GLY A 280 17.15 -6.21 -52.80
C GLY A 280 16.29 -4.93 -52.89
N GLY A 281 16.18 -4.14 -51.81
CA GLY A 281 15.64 -2.78 -51.76
C GLY A 281 16.72 -1.74 -51.36
N ARG A 282 16.33 -0.67 -50.65
CA ARG A 282 17.26 0.38 -50.16
C ARG A 282 18.33 -0.23 -49.25
N GLY A 283 19.60 0.05 -49.53
CA GLY A 283 20.72 -0.43 -48.72
C GLY A 283 20.67 0.13 -47.30
N GLN A 284 21.30 -0.58 -46.36
CA GLN A 284 21.50 -0.12 -44.99
C GLN A 284 23.00 -0.05 -44.70
N PHE A 285 23.47 1.13 -44.28
CA PHE A 285 24.86 1.38 -43.91
C PHE A 285 24.96 2.28 -42.67
N ALA A 286 25.70 1.84 -41.66
CA ALA A 286 26.14 2.67 -40.55
C ALA A 286 27.43 2.10 -39.97
N ASP A 287 28.28 2.98 -39.47
CA ASP A 287 29.50 2.61 -38.75
C ASP A 287 29.66 3.54 -37.55
N CYS A 288 29.84 2.97 -36.36
CA CYS A 288 29.90 3.69 -35.10
C CYS A 288 31.13 3.25 -34.31
N HIS A 289 31.96 4.22 -33.90
CA HIS A 289 33.07 4.00 -32.99
C HIS A 289 32.75 4.65 -31.65
N ILE A 290 32.73 3.83 -30.60
CA ILE A 290 32.41 4.28 -29.26
C ILE A 290 33.53 3.92 -28.28
N GLU A 291 33.61 4.70 -27.22
CA GLU A 291 34.38 4.39 -26.03
C GLU A 291 33.41 4.36 -24.85
N ILE A 292 33.45 3.30 -24.06
CA ILE A 292 32.68 3.18 -22.83
C ILE A 292 33.61 3.31 -21.65
N GLU A 293 33.16 3.98 -20.58
CA GLU A 293 33.90 4.17 -19.34
C GLU A 293 32.95 4.02 -18.14
N PRO A 294 33.39 3.43 -17.02
CA PRO A 294 32.58 3.40 -15.81
C PRO A 294 32.41 4.80 -15.25
N VAL A 295 31.21 5.08 -14.70
CA VAL A 295 30.98 6.28 -13.89
C VAL A 295 30.76 5.90 -12.42
N ALA A 296 30.71 6.92 -11.55
CA ALA A 296 30.42 6.69 -10.14
C ALA A 296 29.05 6.02 -9.97
N SER A 297 28.91 5.18 -8.94
CA SER A 297 27.68 4.44 -8.72
C SER A 297 26.50 5.38 -8.46
N GLY A 298 25.37 5.12 -9.12
CA GLY A 298 24.16 5.95 -9.01
C GLY A 298 24.11 7.13 -9.98
N VAL A 299 25.14 7.34 -10.80
CA VAL A 299 25.12 8.36 -11.87
C VAL A 299 24.24 7.90 -13.05
N GLY A 300 24.13 6.59 -13.29
CA GLY A 300 23.28 6.04 -14.35
C GLY A 300 23.96 6.04 -15.72
N PHE A 301 23.29 6.60 -16.73
CA PHE A 301 23.76 6.59 -18.13
C PHE A 301 24.12 7.99 -18.62
N GLU A 302 25.33 8.14 -19.16
CA GLU A 302 25.78 9.38 -19.80
C GLU A 302 26.13 9.13 -21.27
N PHE A 303 25.55 9.91 -22.18
CA PHE A 303 25.92 9.88 -23.60
C PHE A 303 26.66 11.16 -23.99
N GLN A 304 27.91 11.02 -24.46
CA GLN A 304 28.72 12.12 -24.94
C GLN A 304 28.90 12.05 -26.45
N ASN A 305 28.36 13.04 -27.15
CA ASN A 305 28.65 13.26 -28.57
C ASN A 305 30.00 13.97 -28.74
N ALA A 306 31.00 13.27 -29.26
CA ALA A 306 32.33 13.80 -29.57
C ALA A 306 32.65 13.76 -31.08
N ILE A 307 31.63 13.61 -31.94
CA ILE A 307 31.79 13.56 -33.41
C ILE A 307 32.32 14.90 -33.94
N LYS A 308 33.33 14.83 -34.82
CA LYS A 308 33.92 15.98 -35.51
C LYS A 308 33.77 15.85 -37.02
N GLY A 309 33.72 16.97 -37.74
CA GLY A 309 33.75 16.98 -39.22
C GLY A 309 32.52 16.41 -39.92
N GLY A 310 31.41 16.14 -39.19
CA GLY A 310 30.17 15.66 -39.79
C GLY A 310 30.23 14.23 -40.33
N VAL A 311 31.19 13.41 -39.87
CA VAL A 311 31.34 12.00 -40.29
C VAL A 311 30.09 11.16 -40.01
N ILE A 312 29.33 11.53 -38.96
CA ILE A 312 27.95 11.12 -38.73
C ILE A 312 27.09 12.39 -38.75
N PRO A 313 26.08 12.49 -39.63
CA PRO A 313 25.11 13.58 -39.61
C PRO A 313 24.41 13.70 -38.25
N GLY A 314 24.27 14.93 -37.74
CA GLY A 314 23.71 15.19 -36.41
C GLY A 314 22.33 14.58 -36.16
N GLY A 315 21.50 14.45 -37.21
CA GLY A 315 20.18 13.80 -37.12
C GLY A 315 20.21 12.30 -36.79
N PHE A 316 21.33 11.61 -37.04
CA PHE A 316 21.46 10.17 -36.74
C PHE A 316 22.06 9.89 -35.36
N ILE A 317 22.64 10.90 -34.70
CA ILE A 317 23.26 10.73 -33.37
C ILE A 317 22.25 10.25 -32.31
N PRO A 318 21.02 10.80 -32.22
CA PRO A 318 20.00 10.28 -31.30
C PRO A 318 19.61 8.83 -31.58
N ALA A 319 19.76 8.36 -32.83
CA ALA A 319 19.49 6.97 -33.17
C ALA A 319 20.56 6.03 -32.62
N VAL A 320 21.84 6.45 -32.66
CA VAL A 320 22.95 5.72 -32.03
C VAL A 320 22.73 5.61 -30.53
N GLU A 321 22.42 6.73 -29.86
CA GLU A 321 22.11 6.76 -28.43
C GLU A 321 20.95 5.82 -28.07
N LYS A 322 19.84 5.87 -28.82
CA LYS A 322 18.72 4.93 -28.65
C LYS A 322 19.15 3.47 -28.80
N GLY A 323 20.08 3.18 -29.73
CA GLY A 323 20.63 1.84 -29.93
C GLY A 323 21.45 1.35 -28.73
N VAL A 324 22.24 2.25 -28.15
CA VAL A 324 23.01 2.00 -26.91
C VAL A 324 22.06 1.75 -25.74
N VAL A 325 21.09 2.63 -25.50
CA VAL A 325 20.11 2.51 -24.40
C VAL A 325 19.31 1.21 -24.51
N GLU A 326 18.94 0.78 -25.72
CA GLU A 326 18.28 -0.51 -25.93
C GLU A 326 19.20 -1.69 -25.63
N ALA A 327 20.48 -1.62 -26.03
CA ALA A 327 21.47 -2.64 -25.72
C ALA A 327 21.73 -2.74 -24.21
N MET A 328 21.69 -1.63 -23.49
CA MET A 328 21.85 -1.59 -22.03
C MET A 328 20.73 -2.31 -21.27
N ARG A 329 19.59 -2.63 -21.89
CA ARG A 329 18.52 -3.39 -21.21
C ARG A 329 18.90 -4.83 -20.92
N SER A 330 19.89 -5.38 -21.64
CA SER A 330 20.36 -6.74 -21.43
C SER A 330 21.88 -6.78 -21.58
N GLY A 331 22.56 -6.89 -20.45
CA GLY A 331 24.01 -6.99 -20.36
C GLY A 331 24.56 -8.32 -20.88
N VAL A 332 25.89 -8.45 -20.84
CA VAL A 332 26.61 -9.58 -21.45
C VAL A 332 26.95 -10.69 -20.45
N VAL A 333 26.84 -10.43 -19.14
CA VAL A 333 27.21 -11.39 -18.09
C VAL A 333 26.07 -12.37 -17.84
N ALA A 334 24.89 -11.85 -17.48
CA ALA A 334 23.72 -12.64 -17.14
C ALA A 334 22.43 -12.08 -17.77
N GLY A 335 22.54 -11.03 -18.58
CA GLY A 335 21.42 -10.45 -19.32
C GLY A 335 20.65 -9.40 -18.54
N TYR A 336 21.16 -8.92 -17.40
CA TYR A 336 20.51 -7.90 -16.57
C TYR A 336 20.76 -6.48 -17.09
N PRO A 337 19.93 -5.50 -16.72
CA PRO A 337 20.12 -4.11 -17.14
C PRO A 337 21.47 -3.55 -16.70
N VAL A 338 22.16 -2.89 -17.63
CA VAL A 338 23.45 -2.24 -17.41
C VAL A 338 23.24 -0.84 -16.83
N GLN A 339 24.04 -0.46 -15.82
CA GLN A 339 24.02 0.85 -15.18
C GLN A 339 25.43 1.43 -15.01
N ASP A 340 25.49 2.72 -14.66
CA ASP A 340 26.73 3.43 -14.32
C ASP A 340 27.79 3.37 -15.42
N VAL A 341 27.37 3.66 -16.65
CA VAL A 341 28.24 3.70 -17.85
C VAL A 341 28.11 5.03 -18.58
N LYS A 342 29.26 5.59 -18.94
CA LYS A 342 29.37 6.69 -19.91
C LYS A 342 29.78 6.15 -21.27
N VAL A 343 29.09 6.61 -22.31
CA VAL A 343 29.35 6.24 -23.70
C VAL A 343 29.73 7.48 -24.49
N ARG A 344 30.95 7.48 -25.04
CA ARG A 344 31.49 8.54 -25.88
C ARG A 344 31.50 8.10 -27.34
N LEU A 345 30.62 8.67 -28.15
CA LEU A 345 30.60 8.49 -29.61
C LEU A 345 31.62 9.45 -30.24
N PHE A 346 32.72 8.92 -30.77
CA PHE A 346 33.86 9.76 -31.19
C PHE A 346 34.21 9.69 -32.68
N ASP A 347 33.80 8.62 -33.38
CA ASP A 347 34.04 8.46 -34.81
C ASP A 347 32.96 7.57 -35.46
N GLY A 348 32.95 7.51 -36.78
CA GLY A 348 32.06 6.64 -37.55
C GLY A 348 32.00 7.01 -39.02
N GLN A 349 31.16 6.32 -39.77
CA GLN A 349 30.99 6.55 -41.20
C GLN A 349 29.52 6.46 -41.59
N HIS A 350 29.14 7.29 -42.56
CA HIS A 350 27.82 7.22 -43.21
C HIS A 350 27.98 7.10 -44.72
N HIS A 351 26.94 6.59 -45.37
CA HIS A 351 26.79 6.57 -46.82
C HIS A 351 25.59 7.46 -47.17
N SER A 352 25.75 8.33 -48.16
CA SER A 352 24.76 9.37 -48.48
C SER A 352 23.38 8.82 -48.85
N VAL A 353 23.31 7.61 -49.39
CA VAL A 353 22.06 6.98 -49.86
C VAL A 353 21.56 5.87 -48.92
N ASP A 354 22.50 5.07 -48.40
CA ASP A 354 22.19 3.83 -47.68
C ASP A 354 22.16 4.00 -46.16
N SER A 355 22.59 5.14 -45.62
CA SER A 355 22.44 5.40 -44.20
C SER A 355 21.01 5.76 -43.80
N SER A 356 20.61 5.23 -42.64
CA SER A 356 19.29 5.45 -42.04
C SER A 356 19.39 5.45 -40.52
N GLU A 357 18.41 6.05 -39.84
CA GLU A 357 18.33 6.01 -38.37
C GLU A 357 18.37 4.59 -37.83
N MET A 358 17.65 3.65 -38.47
CA MET A 358 17.64 2.25 -38.06
C MET A 358 19.03 1.60 -38.18
N ALA A 359 19.77 1.91 -39.23
CA ALA A 359 21.13 1.39 -39.40
C ALA A 359 22.06 1.89 -38.28
N PHE A 360 22.00 3.18 -37.94
CA PHE A 360 22.79 3.78 -36.85
C PHE A 360 22.38 3.28 -35.47
N LYS A 361 21.10 3.00 -35.26
CA LYS A 361 20.59 2.36 -34.04
C LYS A 361 21.17 0.95 -33.86
N ILE A 362 21.16 0.14 -34.93
CA ILE A 362 21.72 -1.22 -34.88
C ILE A 362 23.25 -1.16 -34.68
N ALA A 363 23.95 -0.29 -35.40
CA ALA A 363 25.40 -0.12 -35.25
C ALA A 363 25.78 0.32 -33.83
N GLY A 364 25.06 1.28 -33.24
CA GLY A 364 25.27 1.70 -31.84
C GLY A 364 25.05 0.56 -30.83
N SER A 365 24.01 -0.24 -31.03
CA SER A 365 23.73 -1.43 -30.20
C SER A 365 24.84 -2.48 -30.30
N MET A 366 25.31 -2.78 -31.50
CA MET A 366 26.41 -3.74 -31.73
C MET A 366 27.73 -3.24 -31.13
N ALA A 367 28.05 -1.95 -31.32
CA ALA A 367 29.27 -1.36 -30.79
C ALA A 367 29.27 -1.38 -29.25
N PHE A 368 28.12 -1.13 -28.62
CA PHE A 368 27.98 -1.20 -27.17
C PHE A 368 28.23 -2.61 -26.63
N LYS A 369 27.64 -3.63 -27.26
CA LYS A 369 27.84 -5.03 -26.83
C LYS A 369 29.30 -5.46 -26.93
N ASP A 370 29.96 -5.15 -28.04
CA ASP A 370 31.39 -5.44 -28.24
C ASP A 370 32.27 -4.68 -27.24
N ALA A 371 31.96 -3.42 -26.96
CA ALA A 371 32.69 -2.66 -25.94
C ALA A 371 32.51 -3.28 -24.55
N MET A 372 31.29 -3.69 -24.21
CA MET A 372 30.93 -4.27 -22.92
C MET A 372 31.69 -5.58 -22.63
N GLU A 373 31.79 -6.47 -23.62
CA GLU A 373 32.54 -7.73 -23.50
C GLU A 373 34.02 -7.49 -23.15
N ASN A 374 34.59 -6.38 -23.62
CA ASN A 374 35.98 -6.01 -23.41
C ASN A 374 36.23 -5.11 -22.19
N ALA A 375 35.18 -4.69 -21.47
CA ALA A 375 35.24 -3.69 -20.40
C ALA A 375 35.27 -4.29 -18.98
N GLN A 376 35.55 -5.58 -18.85
CA GLN A 376 35.49 -6.34 -17.60
C GLN A 376 34.12 -6.17 -16.91
N PRO A 377 33.05 -6.69 -17.53
CA PRO A 377 31.70 -6.53 -17.03
C PRO A 377 31.51 -7.31 -15.73
N VAL A 378 30.72 -6.76 -14.81
CA VAL A 378 30.47 -7.32 -13.48
C VAL A 378 29.00 -7.25 -13.10
N LEU A 379 28.58 -8.20 -12.27
CA LEU A 379 27.25 -8.23 -11.67
C LEU A 379 27.19 -7.32 -10.44
N MET A 380 26.09 -6.60 -10.31
CA MET A 380 25.78 -5.67 -9.23
C MET A 380 24.50 -6.15 -8.53
N GLU A 381 24.51 -6.12 -7.20
CA GLU A 381 23.35 -6.44 -6.36
C GLU A 381 22.86 -5.19 -5.61
N PRO A 382 21.55 -5.09 -5.31
CA PRO A 382 21.02 -4.01 -4.50
C PRO A 382 21.49 -4.14 -3.04
N ILE A 383 21.98 -3.04 -2.47
CA ILE A 383 22.37 -2.96 -1.06
C ILE A 383 21.39 -2.05 -0.34
N MET A 384 20.76 -2.57 0.71
CA MET A 384 19.79 -1.83 1.53
C MET A 384 20.46 -1.22 2.75
N SER A 385 20.13 0.02 3.07
CA SER A 385 20.45 0.61 4.38
C SER A 385 19.40 0.15 5.39
N VAL A 386 19.82 -0.61 6.41
CA VAL A 386 18.91 -1.18 7.42
C VAL A 386 19.06 -0.43 8.74
N THR A 387 17.94 0.06 9.27
CA THR A 387 17.84 0.64 10.61
C THR A 387 17.02 -0.31 11.48
N VAL A 388 17.62 -0.81 12.57
CA VAL A 388 16.95 -1.73 13.51
C VAL A 388 16.76 -1.01 14.84
N ALA A 389 15.52 -0.98 15.33
CA ALA A 389 15.18 -0.47 16.65
C ALA A 389 14.94 -1.66 17.60
N VAL A 390 15.63 -1.67 18.74
CA VAL A 390 15.51 -2.67 19.80
C VAL A 390 15.42 -1.93 21.14
N PRO A 391 14.55 -2.33 22.08
CA PRO A 391 14.59 -1.81 23.45
C PRO A 391 15.97 -2.02 24.08
N GLU A 392 16.40 -1.12 24.98
CA GLU A 392 17.65 -1.28 25.75
C GLU A 392 17.63 -2.51 26.68
#